data_AF-U5VZB8-F1
#
_entry.id   AF-U5VZB8-F1
#
_cell.length_a   1.000
_cell.length_b   1.000
_cell.length_c   1.000
_cell.angle_alpha   90.00
_cell.angle_beta   90.00
_cell.angle_gamma   90.00
#
_symmetry.space_group_name_H-M   'P 1'
#
loop_
_entity.id
_entity.type
_entity.pdbx_description
1 polymer ?
#
loop_
_entity_poly.entity_id
_entity_poly.type
_entity_poly.pdbx_seq_one_letter_code
_entity_poly.pdbx_strand_id
1 'polypeptide(L)'
;MSWGLGISTVTALAAFGVASWQANAAPPSPGGPGVAAEQPRVSDPSPAPEQATGTGSDALTTDEVGRARAVALAPLTGGTEDVTGAAGPEYLSAELVTDGAQRRADVYYYDYRAEKLIKQVVDLGTGKVTGSYAAAGMQPPAADREVGTALDLVLASPHAAELRDGYARATGRTYSGKDDIVVTAHVYKARPADTAVRNCGKHRCLQLIVQAADGPFIDLNQIIIDLSGRTVARLK
;
A
#
# COMPACT_ATOMS: atom_id res chain seq x y z
N MET A 1 49.30 43.48 36.10
CA MET A 1 47.96 43.37 35.49
C MET A 1 47.71 41.89 35.25
N SER A 2 46.86 41.31 36.08
CA SER A 2 46.25 39.96 35.94
C SER A 2 45.63 39.84 34.52
N TRP A 3 45.46 38.68 33.91
CA TRP A 3 44.29 37.82 34.08
C TRP A 3 44.64 36.37 33.68
N GLY A 4 44.12 35.44 34.47
CA GLY A 4 44.48 34.03 34.47
C GLY A 4 43.72 33.15 33.46
N LEU A 5 44.27 31.95 33.33
CA LEU A 5 43.84 30.79 32.56
C LEU A 5 42.41 30.34 32.87
N GLY A 6 41.71 29.86 31.84
CA GLY A 6 40.50 29.05 31.95
C GLY A 6 40.27 28.25 30.68
N ILE A 7 40.87 27.06 30.61
CA ILE A 7 40.58 26.04 29.59
C ILE A 7 39.23 25.42 29.94
N SER A 8 38.30 25.37 29.00
CA SER A 8 37.09 24.53 29.08
C SER A 8 36.94 23.75 27.79
N THR A 9 37.47 22.54 27.80
CA THR A 9 37.10 21.45 26.92
C THR A 9 35.76 20.89 27.37
N VAL A 10 34.70 21.03 26.57
CA VAL A 10 33.46 20.28 26.78
C VAL A 10 33.41 19.16 25.75
N THR A 11 33.76 17.97 26.23
CA THR A 11 33.52 16.69 25.56
C THR A 11 32.05 16.34 25.77
N ALA A 12 31.23 16.38 24.72
CA ALA A 12 29.88 15.82 24.77
C ALA A 12 29.95 14.33 24.43
N LEU A 13 29.92 13.49 25.47
CA LEU A 13 29.69 12.05 25.37
C LEU A 13 28.24 11.80 24.92
N ALA A 14 28.08 10.97 23.89
CA ALA A 14 26.79 10.39 23.54
C ALA A 14 26.37 9.37 24.61
N ALA A 15 25.12 9.45 25.05
CA ALA A 15 24.46 8.35 25.75
C ALA A 15 23.03 8.21 25.22
N PHE A 16 22.78 7.03 24.65
CA PHE A 16 21.51 6.54 24.14
C PHE A 16 20.44 6.59 25.23
N GLY A 17 19.43 7.44 25.03
CA GLY A 17 18.21 7.42 25.83
C GLY A 17 17.29 6.31 25.34
N VAL A 18 17.37 5.14 25.97
CA VAL A 18 16.26 4.19 25.99
C VAL A 18 15.10 4.83 26.76
N ALA A 19 14.09 5.32 26.04
CA ALA A 19 12.82 5.67 26.65
C ALA A 19 12.15 4.36 27.13
N SER A 20 12.48 3.99 28.37
CA SER A 20 11.68 3.05 29.13
C SER A 20 10.29 3.65 29.28
N TRP A 21 9.28 2.90 28.87
CA TRP A 21 7.89 3.25 29.12
C TRP A 21 7.67 3.15 30.64
N GLN A 22 7.86 4.26 31.35
CA GLN A 22 7.41 4.38 32.73
C GLN A 22 5.89 4.53 32.68
N ALA A 23 5.20 3.43 33.00
CA ALA A 23 3.80 3.47 33.37
C ALA A 23 3.66 4.45 34.55
N ASN A 24 2.92 5.54 34.34
CA ASN A 24 2.49 6.43 35.42
C ASN A 24 1.63 5.61 36.38
N ALA A 25 2.21 5.15 37.49
CA ALA A 25 1.46 4.64 38.62
C ALA A 25 0.72 5.82 39.28
N ALA A 26 -0.59 5.86 39.13
CA ALA A 26 -1.45 6.78 39.88
C ALA A 26 -1.35 6.49 41.40
N PRO A 27 -1.44 7.51 42.27
CA PRO A 27 -1.40 7.31 43.71
C PRO A 27 -2.59 6.46 44.20
N PRO A 28 -2.41 5.58 45.20
CA PRO A 28 -3.47 4.71 45.68
C PRO A 28 -4.56 5.53 46.38
N SER A 29 -5.80 5.41 45.89
CA SER A 29 -7.00 5.92 46.56
C SER A 29 -7.46 4.94 47.64
N PRO A 30 -8.00 5.40 48.78
CA PRO A 30 -8.40 4.53 49.88
C PRO A 30 -9.63 3.68 49.50
N GLY A 31 -9.56 2.40 49.90
CA GLY A 31 -10.49 1.35 49.49
C GLY A 31 -11.94 1.58 49.90
N GLY A 32 -12.81 1.52 48.90
CA GLY A 32 -14.19 1.03 49.01
C GLY A 32 -14.36 -0.11 48.00
N PRO A 33 -15.39 -0.96 48.12
CA PRO A 33 -15.65 -2.04 47.16
C PRO A 33 -16.02 -1.42 45.80
N GLY A 34 -15.00 -1.16 44.99
CA GLY A 34 -15.13 -0.64 43.64
C GLY A 34 -15.61 -1.74 42.72
N VAL A 35 -16.85 -1.65 42.27
CA VAL A 35 -17.31 -2.34 41.07
C VAL A 35 -16.36 -1.99 39.94
N ALA A 36 -15.59 -2.97 39.46
CA ALA A 36 -14.80 -2.80 38.24
C ALA A 36 -15.79 -2.42 37.13
N ALA A 37 -15.66 -1.21 36.58
CA ALA A 37 -16.49 -0.80 35.46
C ALA A 37 -16.27 -1.79 34.32
N GLU A 38 -17.34 -2.48 33.91
CA GLU A 38 -17.35 -3.40 32.78
C GLU A 38 -16.80 -2.64 31.56
N GLN A 39 -15.70 -3.14 30.99
CA GLN A 39 -15.15 -2.52 29.78
C GLN A 39 -16.18 -2.64 28.66
N PRO A 40 -16.40 -1.58 27.84
CA PRO A 40 -17.33 -1.66 26.72
C PRO A 40 -16.96 -2.84 25.83
N ARG A 41 -17.87 -3.81 25.71
CA ARG A 41 -17.75 -4.92 24.77
C ARG A 41 -18.73 -4.69 23.63
N VAL A 42 -18.30 -4.92 22.41
CA VAL A 42 -19.18 -4.93 21.25
C VAL A 42 -19.94 -6.25 21.28
N SER A 43 -21.25 -6.19 21.58
CA SER A 43 -22.11 -7.37 21.80
C SER A 43 -22.39 -8.18 20.52
N ASP A 44 -22.19 -7.56 19.35
CA ASP A 44 -22.30 -8.20 18.04
C ASP A 44 -21.16 -7.68 17.15
N PRO A 45 -20.13 -8.50 16.84
CA PRO A 45 -19.01 -8.07 16.02
C PRO A 45 -19.39 -7.89 14.54
N SER A 46 -20.62 -8.21 14.15
CA SER A 46 -21.07 -8.08 12.77
C SER A 46 -21.28 -6.61 12.44
N PRO A 47 -20.57 -6.04 11.45
CA PRO A 47 -20.79 -4.68 11.02
C PRO A 47 -22.25 -4.49 10.60
N ALA A 48 -22.84 -3.36 10.97
CA ALA A 48 -24.12 -2.95 10.41
C ALA A 48 -23.98 -2.85 8.86
N PRO A 49 -25.08 -3.06 8.10
CA PRO A 49 -25.06 -2.85 6.67
C PRO A 49 -24.51 -1.48 6.30
N GLU A 50 -23.65 -1.43 5.29
CA GLU A 50 -23.09 -0.19 4.77
C GLU A 50 -24.21 0.72 4.23
N GLN A 51 -24.09 2.03 4.47
CA GLN A 51 -25.01 3.02 3.92
C GLN A 51 -24.70 3.27 2.43
N ALA A 52 -25.70 3.68 1.64
CA ALA A 52 -25.49 3.96 0.20
C ALA A 52 -24.65 5.21 -0.10
N THR A 53 -24.54 6.10 0.89
CA THR A 53 -23.81 7.37 0.83
C THR A 53 -23.25 7.67 2.21
N GLY A 54 -22.00 8.12 2.28
CA GLY A 54 -21.40 8.57 3.54
C GLY A 54 -21.68 10.05 3.82
N THR A 55 -21.42 10.50 5.04
CA THR A 55 -21.62 11.88 5.48
C THR A 55 -20.33 12.50 5.99
N GLY A 56 -20.10 13.78 5.70
CA GLY A 56 -18.90 14.48 6.18
C GLY A 56 -17.59 13.75 5.86
N SER A 57 -16.89 13.34 6.91
CA SER A 57 -15.60 12.63 6.86
C SER A 57 -15.72 11.10 6.86
N ASP A 58 -16.93 10.53 6.78
CA ASP A 58 -17.11 9.08 6.64
C ASP A 58 -16.32 8.59 5.43
N ALA A 59 -15.68 7.42 5.55
CA ALA A 59 -15.01 6.77 4.43
C ALA A 59 -15.93 6.67 3.21
N LEU A 60 -15.34 6.61 2.01
CA LEU A 60 -16.12 6.35 0.81
C LEU A 60 -16.83 5.01 0.94
N THR A 61 -18.13 5.02 0.66
CA THR A 61 -18.91 3.79 0.62
C THR A 61 -18.61 3.00 -0.66
N THR A 62 -18.87 1.69 -0.68
CA THR A 62 -18.71 0.85 -1.88
C THR A 62 -19.43 1.44 -3.10
N ASP A 63 -20.64 1.95 -2.87
CA ASP A 63 -21.50 2.59 -3.86
C ASP A 63 -20.91 3.90 -4.40
N GLU A 64 -20.35 4.73 -3.51
CA GLU A 64 -19.65 5.95 -3.90
C GLU A 64 -18.38 5.65 -4.71
N VAL A 65 -17.58 4.65 -4.31
CA VAL A 65 -16.41 4.21 -5.06
C VAL A 65 -16.81 3.74 -6.45
N GLY A 66 -17.85 2.90 -6.57
CA GLY A 66 -18.35 2.41 -7.84
C GLY A 66 -18.79 3.53 -8.79
N ARG A 67 -19.59 4.49 -8.29
CA ARG A 67 -20.03 5.65 -9.07
C ARG A 67 -18.86 6.56 -9.45
N ALA A 68 -17.98 6.87 -8.51
CA ALA A 68 -16.83 7.73 -8.75
C ALA A 68 -15.90 7.13 -9.79
N ARG A 69 -15.63 5.82 -9.71
CA ARG A 69 -14.82 5.09 -10.69
C ARG A 69 -15.44 5.18 -12.08
N ALA A 70 -16.73 4.91 -12.24
CA ALA A 70 -17.41 4.98 -13.53
C ALA A 70 -17.33 6.39 -14.16
N VAL A 71 -17.61 7.43 -13.37
CA VAL A 71 -17.54 8.83 -13.79
C VAL A 71 -16.11 9.24 -14.17
N ALA A 72 -15.13 8.85 -13.36
CA ALA A 72 -13.72 9.16 -13.57
C ALA A 72 -13.11 8.42 -14.77
N LEU A 73 -13.61 7.23 -15.12
CA LEU A 73 -13.12 6.45 -16.25
C LEU A 73 -13.59 6.99 -17.60
N ALA A 74 -14.81 7.53 -17.67
CA ALA A 74 -15.42 8.02 -18.91
C ALA A 74 -14.51 8.93 -19.78
N PRO A 75 -13.78 9.92 -19.24
CA PRO A 75 -12.87 10.75 -20.05
C PRO A 75 -11.56 10.05 -20.47
N LEU A 76 -11.27 8.85 -19.98
CA LEU A 76 -9.98 8.16 -20.14
C LEU A 76 -10.02 6.96 -21.09
N THR A 77 -11.18 6.63 -21.66
CA THR A 77 -11.39 5.42 -22.47
C THR A 77 -10.62 5.40 -23.81
N GLY A 78 -10.03 6.53 -24.20
CA GLY A 78 -9.25 6.66 -25.43
C GLY A 78 -7.75 6.73 -25.17
N GLY A 79 -7.00 5.73 -25.63
CA GLY A 79 -5.55 5.83 -25.79
C GLY A 79 -4.69 5.51 -24.56
N THR A 80 -5.29 4.98 -23.50
CA THR A 80 -4.61 4.48 -22.29
C THR A 80 -4.56 2.95 -22.27
N GLU A 81 -3.67 2.37 -21.46
CA GLU A 81 -3.55 0.92 -21.28
C GLU A 81 -3.50 0.52 -19.80
N ASP A 82 -4.00 -0.69 -19.52
CA ASP A 82 -4.05 -1.29 -18.19
C ASP A 82 -2.83 -2.18 -17.94
N VAL A 83 -2.74 -2.78 -16.74
CA VAL A 83 -1.59 -3.62 -16.36
C VAL A 83 -1.37 -4.85 -17.27
N THR A 84 -2.40 -5.24 -18.01
CA THR A 84 -2.34 -6.35 -18.96
C THR A 84 -2.00 -5.91 -20.39
N GLY A 85 -1.96 -4.60 -20.66
CA GLY A 85 -1.84 -4.01 -22.00
C GLY A 85 -3.16 -3.92 -22.75
N ALA A 86 -4.29 -4.16 -22.08
CA ALA A 86 -5.61 -3.95 -22.67
C ALA A 86 -5.99 -2.47 -22.64
N ALA A 87 -6.93 -2.06 -23.49
CA ALA A 87 -7.36 -0.67 -23.59
C ALA A 87 -8.07 -0.17 -22.32
N GLY A 88 -7.78 1.08 -21.94
CA GLY A 88 -8.27 1.73 -20.73
C GLY A 88 -7.21 1.71 -19.63
N PRO A 89 -7.20 2.68 -18.68
CA PRO A 89 -6.16 2.74 -17.67
C PRO A 89 -6.45 1.76 -16.52
N GLU A 90 -5.41 1.36 -15.79
CA GLU A 90 -5.52 0.52 -14.59
C GLU A 90 -6.12 1.33 -13.43
N TYR A 91 -7.17 0.83 -12.77
CA TYR A 91 -7.69 1.47 -11.56
C TYR A 91 -6.83 1.12 -10.35
N LEU A 92 -6.43 2.12 -9.57
CA LEU A 92 -5.59 1.92 -8.40
C LEU A 92 -6.37 2.02 -7.09
N SER A 93 -7.00 3.17 -6.85
CA SER A 93 -7.71 3.45 -5.60
C SER A 93 -8.69 4.60 -5.77
N ALA A 94 -9.56 4.78 -4.77
CA ALA A 94 -10.36 5.98 -4.59
C ALA A 94 -10.27 6.43 -3.13
N GLU A 95 -10.11 7.73 -2.92
CA GLU A 95 -9.89 8.32 -1.60
C GLU A 95 -10.85 9.50 -1.39
N LEU A 96 -11.37 9.65 -0.16
CA LEU A 96 -12.19 10.79 0.19
C LEU A 96 -11.32 12.05 0.25
N VAL A 97 -11.78 13.12 -0.38
CA VAL A 97 -11.19 14.45 -0.23
C VAL A 97 -11.75 15.08 1.05
N THR A 98 -10.91 15.25 2.07
CA THR A 98 -11.33 15.69 3.42
C THR A 98 -11.34 17.21 3.61
N ASP A 99 -10.76 17.98 2.69
CA ASP A 99 -10.61 19.43 2.75
C ASP A 99 -11.64 20.16 1.87
N GLY A 100 -12.93 20.05 2.22
CA GLY A 100 -13.96 20.79 1.50
C GLY A 100 -15.36 20.65 2.08
N ALA A 101 -16.23 21.61 1.73
CA ALA A 101 -17.65 21.54 2.04
C ALA A 101 -18.39 20.50 1.18
N GLN A 102 -17.84 20.18 0.01
CA GLN A 102 -18.39 19.18 -0.92
C GLN A 102 -17.71 17.83 -0.71
N ARG A 103 -18.52 16.76 -0.69
CA ARG A 103 -18.04 15.38 -0.65
C ARG A 103 -17.49 15.00 -2.03
N ARG A 104 -16.16 14.91 -2.13
CA ARG A 104 -15.44 14.59 -3.37
C ARG A 104 -14.57 13.36 -3.18
N ALA A 105 -14.29 12.66 -4.27
CA ALA A 105 -13.37 11.53 -4.30
C ALA A 105 -12.21 11.81 -5.26
N ASP A 106 -10.99 11.59 -4.80
CA ASP A 106 -9.81 11.47 -5.65
C ASP A 106 -9.73 10.02 -6.14
N VAL A 107 -9.85 9.81 -7.46
CA VAL A 107 -9.81 8.50 -8.10
C VAL A 107 -8.51 8.37 -8.88
N TYR A 108 -7.71 7.38 -8.53
CA TYR A 108 -6.38 7.15 -9.09
C TYR A 108 -6.39 6.03 -10.11
N TYR A 109 -5.76 6.31 -11.25
CA TYR A 109 -5.53 5.37 -12.33
C TYR A 109 -4.07 5.37 -12.75
N TYR A 110 -3.58 4.27 -13.30
CA TYR A 110 -2.28 4.22 -13.97
C TYR A 110 -2.48 3.95 -15.47
N ASP A 111 -1.85 4.75 -16.31
CA ASP A 111 -1.76 4.48 -17.74
C ASP A 111 -0.41 3.83 -18.04
N TYR A 112 -0.46 2.51 -18.29
CA TYR A 112 0.72 1.71 -18.64
C TYR A 112 1.29 2.05 -20.01
N ARG A 113 0.51 2.68 -20.90
CA ARG A 113 1.03 3.11 -22.20
C ARG A 113 1.95 4.32 -22.08
N ALA A 114 1.60 5.25 -21.20
CA ALA A 114 2.32 6.51 -21.00
C ALA A 114 3.23 6.53 -19.77
N GLU A 115 3.18 5.49 -18.93
CA GLU A 115 3.89 5.39 -17.64
C GLU A 115 3.53 6.54 -16.68
N LYS A 116 2.23 6.82 -16.55
CA LYS A 116 1.72 7.97 -15.77
C LYS A 116 0.63 7.57 -14.79
N LEU A 117 0.73 8.13 -13.59
CA LEU A 117 -0.39 8.21 -12.67
C LEU A 117 -1.35 9.30 -13.15
N ILE A 118 -2.63 8.97 -13.21
CA ILE A 118 -3.74 9.87 -13.51
C ILE A 118 -4.59 10.00 -12.25
N LYS A 119 -4.95 11.22 -11.86
CA LYS A 119 -5.89 11.50 -10.76
C LYS A 119 -7.10 12.25 -11.30
N GLN A 120 -8.28 11.72 -11.05
CA GLN A 120 -9.56 12.37 -11.34
C GLN A 120 -10.23 12.77 -10.03
N VAL A 121 -10.65 14.03 -9.94
CA VAL A 121 -11.44 14.52 -8.79
C VAL A 121 -12.90 14.45 -9.18
N VAL A 122 -13.69 13.67 -8.45
CA VAL A 122 -15.12 13.49 -8.71
C VAL A 122 -15.92 14.15 -7.59
N ASP A 123 -16.86 15.01 -7.96
CA ASP A 123 -17.89 15.48 -7.04
C ASP A 123 -19.01 14.43 -6.95
N LEU A 124 -19.20 13.85 -5.76
CA LEU A 124 -20.12 12.73 -5.56
C LEU A 124 -21.59 13.15 -5.56
N GLY A 125 -21.88 14.41 -5.26
CA GLY A 125 -23.25 14.94 -5.26
C GLY A 125 -23.76 15.23 -6.68
N THR A 126 -22.89 15.73 -7.54
CA THR A 126 -23.21 16.07 -8.94
C THR A 126 -22.89 14.93 -9.91
N GLY A 127 -22.05 13.97 -9.52
CA GLY A 127 -21.61 12.88 -10.38
C GLY A 127 -20.72 13.34 -11.53
N LYS A 128 -19.89 14.36 -11.31
CA LYS A 128 -19.05 14.97 -12.35
C LYS A 128 -17.59 14.98 -11.96
N VAL A 129 -16.72 14.82 -12.95
CA VAL A 129 -15.29 15.13 -12.82
C VAL A 129 -15.13 16.64 -12.72
N THR A 130 -14.49 17.10 -11.66
CA THR A 130 -14.20 18.52 -11.38
C THR A 130 -12.70 18.86 -11.48
N GLY A 131 -11.83 17.85 -11.59
CA GLY A 131 -10.40 18.03 -11.81
C GLY A 131 -9.76 16.78 -12.42
N SER A 132 -8.71 16.98 -13.23
CA SER A 132 -7.95 15.91 -13.86
C SER A 132 -6.47 16.26 -13.89
N TYR A 133 -5.63 15.36 -13.40
CA TYR A 133 -4.18 15.55 -13.26
C TYR A 133 -3.43 14.31 -13.73
N ALA A 134 -2.20 14.49 -14.23
CA ALA A 134 -1.34 13.37 -14.58
C ALA A 134 0.12 13.67 -14.24
N ALA A 135 0.84 12.67 -13.73
CA ALA A 135 2.25 12.79 -13.36
C ALA A 135 3.02 11.50 -13.65
N ALA A 136 4.27 11.65 -14.10
CA ALA A 136 5.21 10.53 -14.23
C ALA A 136 6.03 10.36 -12.94
N GLY A 137 6.53 9.14 -12.69
CA GLY A 137 7.42 8.84 -11.57
C GLY A 137 6.74 8.75 -10.19
N MET A 138 5.45 9.07 -10.10
CA MET A 138 4.63 8.82 -8.91
C MET A 138 4.18 7.36 -8.91
N GLN A 139 4.40 6.67 -7.79
CA GLN A 139 4.17 5.24 -7.66
C GLN A 139 3.41 4.93 -6.36
N PRO A 140 2.09 5.15 -6.32
CA PRO A 140 1.27 4.77 -5.18
C PRO A 140 1.26 3.24 -4.99
N PRO A 141 0.75 2.73 -3.85
CA PRO A 141 0.63 1.30 -3.60
C PRO A 141 -0.02 0.53 -4.75
N ALA A 142 0.31 -0.76 -4.86
CA ALA A 142 -0.23 -1.63 -5.90
C ALA A 142 -1.71 -1.94 -5.66
N ALA A 143 -2.50 -2.01 -6.73
CA ALA A 143 -3.85 -2.53 -6.66
C ALA A 143 -3.87 -4.06 -6.71
N ASP A 144 -4.93 -4.69 -6.20
CA ASP A 144 -5.04 -6.15 -6.17
C ASP A 144 -4.90 -6.80 -7.55
N ARG A 145 -5.41 -6.15 -8.60
CA ARG A 145 -5.26 -6.63 -9.98
C ARG A 145 -3.81 -6.56 -10.46
N GLU A 146 -3.06 -5.54 -10.05
CA GLU A 146 -1.63 -5.44 -10.33
C GLU A 146 -0.85 -6.54 -9.60
N VAL A 147 -1.21 -6.82 -8.34
CA VAL A 147 -0.63 -7.91 -7.54
C VAL A 147 -0.90 -9.26 -8.20
N GLY A 148 -2.14 -9.53 -8.60
CA GLY A 148 -2.52 -10.75 -9.30
C GLY A 148 -1.78 -10.92 -10.63
N THR A 149 -1.66 -9.84 -11.41
CA THR A 149 -0.92 -9.83 -12.67
C THR A 149 0.58 -10.08 -12.46
N ALA A 150 1.17 -9.49 -11.41
CA ALA A 150 2.56 -9.73 -11.05
C ALA A 150 2.80 -11.20 -10.66
N LEU A 151 1.91 -11.79 -9.86
CA LEU A 151 1.97 -13.20 -9.52
C LEU A 151 1.89 -14.09 -10.77
N ASP A 152 1.01 -13.77 -11.72
CA ASP A 152 0.91 -14.49 -12.99
C ASP A 152 2.20 -14.41 -13.80
N LEU A 153 2.84 -13.25 -13.85
CA LEU A 153 4.14 -13.09 -14.51
C LEU A 153 5.21 -13.96 -13.83
N VAL A 154 5.26 -14.01 -12.49
CA VAL A 154 6.21 -14.87 -11.76
C VAL A 154 5.97 -16.34 -12.09
N LEU A 155 4.71 -16.80 -12.02
CA LEU A 155 4.32 -18.19 -12.29
C LEU A 155 4.60 -18.62 -13.73
N ALA A 156 4.52 -17.69 -14.69
CA ALA A 156 4.86 -17.92 -16.09
C ALA A 156 6.37 -17.81 -16.39
N SER A 157 7.16 -17.29 -15.46
CA SER A 157 8.61 -17.10 -15.63
C SER A 157 9.43 -18.29 -15.12
N PRO A 158 10.72 -18.39 -15.48
CA PRO A 158 11.65 -19.35 -14.87
C PRO A 158 11.75 -19.25 -13.34
N HIS A 159 11.38 -18.09 -12.77
CA HIS A 159 11.40 -17.85 -11.32
C HIS A 159 10.22 -18.48 -10.57
N ALA A 160 9.28 -19.15 -11.26
CA ALA A 160 8.24 -19.94 -10.61
C ALA A 160 8.80 -21.03 -9.67
N ALA A 161 9.99 -21.55 -9.98
CA ALA A 161 10.69 -22.50 -9.11
C ALA A 161 11.03 -21.89 -7.74
N GLU A 162 11.41 -20.60 -7.69
CA GLU A 162 11.77 -19.93 -6.43
C GLU A 162 10.55 -19.83 -5.49
N LEU A 163 9.36 -19.56 -6.03
CA LEU A 163 8.11 -19.60 -5.27
C LEU A 163 7.80 -21.01 -4.76
N ARG A 164 7.90 -22.03 -5.62
CA ARG A 164 7.61 -23.42 -5.24
C ARG A 164 8.57 -23.93 -4.16
N ASP A 165 9.85 -23.67 -4.34
CA ASP A 165 10.88 -24.06 -3.38
C ASP A 165 10.75 -23.26 -2.08
N GLY A 166 10.43 -21.97 -2.18
CA GLY A 166 10.16 -21.11 -1.02
C GLY A 166 8.95 -21.60 -0.21
N TYR A 167 7.86 -21.94 -0.89
CA TYR A 167 6.67 -22.53 -0.28
C TYR A 167 6.99 -23.86 0.42
N ALA A 168 7.73 -24.75 -0.26
CA ALA A 168 8.12 -26.03 0.32
C ALA A 168 9.05 -25.88 1.53
N ARG A 169 9.99 -24.93 1.51
CA ARG A 169 10.84 -24.60 2.66
C ARG A 169 10.04 -24.05 3.84
N ALA A 170 9.05 -23.20 3.57
CA ALA A 170 8.26 -22.53 4.60
C ALA A 170 7.20 -23.45 5.25
N THR A 171 6.62 -24.39 4.47
CA THR A 171 5.46 -25.18 4.89
C THR A 171 5.71 -26.68 4.98
N GLY A 172 6.79 -27.18 4.37
CA GLY A 172 7.04 -28.62 4.20
C GLY A 172 6.13 -29.30 3.16
N ARG A 173 5.34 -28.55 2.39
CA ARG A 173 4.35 -29.06 1.43
C ARG A 173 4.68 -28.64 0.00
N THR A 174 4.13 -29.35 -0.98
CA THR A 174 4.22 -28.95 -2.40
C THR A 174 3.22 -27.82 -2.68
N TYR A 175 3.69 -26.75 -3.33
CA TYR A 175 2.82 -25.68 -3.82
C TYR A 175 1.87 -26.22 -4.91
N SER A 176 0.56 -26.09 -4.70
CA SER A 176 -0.48 -26.65 -5.57
C SER A 176 -1.20 -25.59 -6.40
N GLY A 177 -1.17 -24.33 -5.99
CA GLY A 177 -1.79 -23.24 -6.73
C GLY A 177 -1.94 -21.96 -5.92
N LYS A 178 -2.60 -20.96 -6.53
CA LYS A 178 -2.76 -19.64 -5.92
C LYS A 178 -3.56 -19.66 -4.61
N ASP A 179 -4.45 -20.64 -4.43
CA ASP A 179 -5.25 -20.78 -3.21
C ASP A 179 -4.41 -21.15 -1.97
N ASP A 180 -3.18 -21.61 -2.17
CA ASP A 180 -2.24 -21.90 -1.09
C ASP A 180 -1.57 -20.65 -0.51
N ILE A 181 -1.74 -19.48 -1.14
CA ILE A 181 -1.03 -18.25 -0.79
C ILE A 181 -1.92 -17.02 -0.75
N VAL A 182 -1.57 -16.08 0.13
CA VAL A 182 -2.05 -14.71 0.17
C VAL A 182 -0.90 -13.82 -0.31
N VAL A 183 -1.19 -12.93 -1.25
CA VAL A 183 -0.16 -12.09 -1.87
C VAL A 183 -0.53 -10.62 -1.72
N THR A 184 0.43 -9.84 -1.26
CA THR A 184 0.42 -8.38 -1.37
C THR A 184 1.69 -7.94 -2.09
N ALA A 185 1.87 -6.65 -2.35
CA ALA A 185 3.08 -6.15 -2.96
C ALA A 185 3.43 -4.75 -2.49
N HIS A 186 4.70 -4.42 -2.64
CA HIS A 186 5.17 -3.04 -2.56
C HIS A 186 5.78 -2.62 -3.90
N VAL A 187 5.71 -1.32 -4.17
CA VAL A 187 6.38 -0.74 -5.34
C VAL A 187 7.88 -0.81 -5.14
N TYR A 188 8.58 -1.29 -6.15
CA TYR A 188 10.03 -1.34 -6.20
C TYR A 188 10.61 -0.24 -7.08
N LYS A 189 11.63 0.45 -6.56
CA LYS A 189 12.46 1.40 -7.31
C LYS A 189 13.89 0.89 -7.34
N ALA A 190 14.47 0.83 -8.53
CA ALA A 190 15.83 0.31 -8.68
C ALA A 190 16.86 1.22 -8.02
N ARG A 191 17.83 0.60 -7.35
CA ARG A 191 19.07 1.25 -6.91
C ARG A 191 20.11 1.14 -8.04
N PRO A 192 21.19 1.92 -7.99
CA PRO A 192 22.20 1.93 -9.06
C PRO A 192 22.80 0.54 -9.42
N ALA A 193 22.88 -0.39 -8.45
CA ALA A 193 23.41 -1.74 -8.66
C ALA A 193 22.40 -2.71 -9.32
N ASP A 194 21.10 -2.39 -9.32
CA ASP A 194 20.02 -3.28 -9.75
C ASP A 194 19.86 -3.26 -11.29
N THR A 195 20.94 -3.58 -12.02
CA THR A 195 21.06 -3.43 -13.49
C THR A 195 19.99 -4.18 -14.30
N ALA A 196 19.55 -5.33 -13.81
CA ALA A 196 18.50 -6.15 -14.42
C ALA A 196 17.14 -5.44 -14.44
N VAL A 197 16.91 -4.54 -13.50
CA VAL A 197 15.63 -3.84 -13.29
C VAL A 197 15.80 -2.32 -13.29
N ARG A 198 16.84 -1.81 -13.96
CA ARG A 198 17.22 -0.38 -14.01
C ARG A 198 16.09 0.59 -14.40
N ASN A 199 15.04 0.10 -15.05
CA ASN A 199 13.89 0.91 -15.45
C ASN A 199 12.90 1.12 -14.30
N CYS A 200 12.96 0.34 -13.22
CA CYS A 200 12.03 0.44 -12.10
C CYS A 200 12.13 1.79 -11.38
N GLY A 201 11.00 2.48 -11.29
CA GLY A 201 10.89 3.88 -10.88
C GLY A 201 10.51 4.81 -12.03
N LYS A 202 10.92 4.47 -13.27
CA LYS A 202 10.26 4.95 -14.49
C LYS A 202 9.09 4.03 -14.79
N HIS A 203 9.37 2.74 -14.92
CA HIS A 203 8.38 1.68 -15.00
C HIS A 203 7.80 1.42 -13.62
N ARG A 204 6.55 0.96 -13.59
CA ARG A 204 5.90 0.48 -12.39
C ARG A 204 6.34 -0.96 -12.13
N CYS A 205 7.19 -1.13 -11.13
CA CYS A 205 7.68 -2.44 -10.72
C CYS A 205 7.19 -2.80 -9.33
N LEU A 206 6.94 -4.10 -9.11
CA LEU A 206 6.50 -4.64 -7.84
C LEU A 206 7.51 -5.65 -7.31
N GLN A 207 7.51 -5.76 -5.98
CA GLN A 207 8.06 -6.89 -5.25
C GLN A 207 6.94 -7.51 -4.43
N LEU A 208 6.74 -8.81 -4.59
CA LEU A 208 5.64 -9.53 -3.93
C LEU A 208 6.02 -9.88 -2.49
N ILE A 209 5.06 -9.71 -1.59
CA ILE A 209 5.07 -10.23 -0.23
C ILE A 209 4.10 -11.40 -0.23
N VAL A 210 4.62 -12.61 -0.08
CA VAL A 210 3.85 -13.84 -0.20
C VAL A 210 3.78 -14.53 1.15
N GLN A 211 2.56 -14.87 1.57
CA GLN A 211 2.28 -15.64 2.76
C GLN A 211 1.58 -16.92 2.34
N ALA A 212 1.96 -18.07 2.90
CA ALA A 212 1.15 -19.28 2.77
C ALA A 212 -0.17 -19.08 3.53
N ALA A 213 -1.25 -19.71 3.05
CA ALA A 213 -2.59 -19.56 3.65
C ALA A 213 -2.64 -20.01 5.13
N ASP A 214 -1.71 -20.86 5.57
CA ASP A 214 -1.53 -21.31 6.95
C ASP A 214 -0.60 -20.41 7.79
N GLY A 215 -0.07 -19.32 7.22
CA GLY A 215 0.59 -18.24 7.96
C GLY A 215 2.08 -17.96 7.65
N PRO A 216 2.95 -18.92 7.31
CA PRO A 216 4.36 -18.65 7.04
C PRO A 216 4.60 -17.71 5.85
N PHE A 217 5.54 -16.77 5.97
CA PHE A 217 5.99 -15.96 4.84
C PHE A 217 6.97 -16.73 3.95
N ILE A 218 6.85 -16.52 2.64
CA ILE A 218 7.67 -17.14 1.60
C ILE A 218 8.66 -16.10 1.09
N ASP A 219 9.95 -16.39 1.22
CA ASP A 219 11.01 -15.48 0.80
C ASP A 219 11.14 -15.41 -0.72
N LEU A 220 10.72 -14.29 -1.28
CA LEU A 220 10.90 -13.89 -2.69
C LEU A 220 11.57 -12.51 -2.80
N ASN A 221 12.37 -12.11 -1.80
CA ASN A 221 12.94 -10.77 -1.72
C ASN A 221 13.96 -10.44 -2.83
N GLN A 222 14.32 -11.41 -3.67
CA GLN A 222 15.18 -11.19 -4.83
C GLN A 222 14.39 -11.11 -6.14
N ILE A 223 13.09 -11.38 -6.14
CA ILE A 223 12.26 -11.36 -7.35
C ILE A 223 11.59 -10.00 -7.48
N ILE A 224 11.88 -9.33 -8.58
CA ILE A 224 11.29 -8.05 -8.97
C ILE A 224 10.53 -8.24 -10.27
N ILE A 225 9.32 -7.68 -10.32
CA ILE A 225 8.40 -7.77 -11.45
C ILE A 225 8.28 -6.38 -12.05
N ASP A 226 8.69 -6.21 -13.30
CA ASP A 226 8.42 -5.01 -14.09
C ASP A 226 7.07 -5.20 -14.79
N LEU A 227 6.01 -4.56 -14.28
CA LEU A 227 4.67 -4.67 -14.85
C LEU A 227 4.59 -3.98 -16.21
N SER A 228 5.23 -2.82 -16.34
CA SER A 228 5.29 -2.05 -17.60
C SER A 228 6.02 -2.82 -18.70
N GLY A 229 7.18 -3.39 -18.36
CA GLY A 229 7.98 -4.21 -19.26
C GLY A 229 7.48 -5.65 -19.41
N ARG A 230 6.53 -6.09 -18.58
CA ARG A 230 6.03 -7.47 -18.48
C ARG A 230 7.14 -8.50 -18.31
N THR A 231 8.12 -8.19 -17.46
CA THR A 231 9.28 -9.07 -17.20
C THR A 231 9.43 -9.36 -15.72
N VAL A 232 10.10 -10.48 -15.42
CA VAL A 232 10.47 -10.88 -14.06
C VAL A 232 11.98 -11.04 -14.04
N ALA A 233 12.61 -10.46 -13.04
CA ALA A 233 14.06 -10.54 -12.87
C ALA A 233 14.42 -10.85 -11.43
N ARG A 234 15.53 -11.57 -11.29
CA ARG A 234 16.17 -11.82 -10.00
C ARG A 234 17.29 -10.80 -9.77
N LEU A 235 17.30 -10.18 -8.59
CA LEU A 235 18.42 -9.37 -8.12
C LEU A 235 19.65 -10.25 -7.89
N LYS A 236 20.83 -9.66 -8.12
CA LYS A 236 22.11 -10.33 -7.90
C LYS A 236 22.67 -10.00 -6.52
#